data_AF-A0A3B9RBK3-F1
#
_entry.id   AF-A0A3B9RBK3-F1
#
_cell.length_a   1.000
_cell.length_b   1.000
_cell.length_c   1.000
_cell.angle_alpha   90.00
_cell.angle_beta   90.00
_cell.angle_gamma   90.00
#
_symmetry.space_group_name_H-M   'P 1'
#
loop_
_entity.id
_entity.type
_entity.pdbx_description
1 polymer ?
#
loop_
_entity_poly.entity_id
_entity_poly.type
_entity_poly.pdbx_seq_one_letter_code
_entity_poly.pdbx_strand_id
1 'polypeptide(L)'
;MKKYVITVLMLVIGLGTAIAQDWQTDFTEAKELAKTHNLPIVLVFQGSDWCAPCIKLDRSVWSTDEFKEYAMDHYIMLQADFPRRKKNALPVVQLNKNKVLAEKYNRQGIFPFVVVMNADGKVYGETSY
;
A
#
# COMPACT_ATOMS: atom_id res chain seq x y z
N MET A 1 38.15 -24.34 42.03
CA MET A 1 38.55 -23.18 41.18
C MET A 1 39.16 -23.78 39.92
N LYS A 2 38.69 -23.66 38.68
CA LYS A 2 37.88 -22.71 37.91
C LYS A 2 36.93 -23.54 37.01
N LYS A 3 35.62 -23.33 37.04
CA LYS A 3 34.87 -22.49 36.07
C LYS A 3 35.17 -22.84 34.61
N TYR A 4 34.69 -24.00 34.15
CA TYR A 4 34.44 -24.26 32.72
C TYR A 4 32.98 -24.64 32.52
N VAL A 5 32.10 -23.76 32.97
CA VAL A 5 30.76 -23.63 32.40
C VAL A 5 30.92 -22.61 31.30
N ILE A 6 31.42 -23.05 30.13
CA ILE A 6 31.35 -22.23 28.93
C ILE A 6 29.93 -22.45 28.39
N THR A 7 29.08 -21.56 28.86
CA THR A 7 27.70 -21.36 28.47
C THR A 7 27.58 -21.36 26.95
N VAL A 8 26.86 -22.34 26.39
CA VAL A 8 26.26 -22.23 25.06
C VAL A 8 25.19 -21.16 25.18
N LEU A 9 25.56 -19.90 25.01
CA LEU A 9 24.61 -18.81 24.88
C LEU A 9 24.14 -18.81 23.42
N MET A 10 23.09 -19.60 23.19
CA MET A 10 22.29 -19.55 21.98
C MET A 10 21.68 -18.14 21.88
N LEU A 11 22.39 -17.22 21.22
CA LEU A 11 21.87 -15.90 20.90
C LEU A 11 20.88 -16.09 19.75
N VAL A 12 19.65 -16.51 20.08
CA VAL A 12 18.51 -16.38 19.18
C VAL A 12 18.23 -14.87 19.11
N ILE A 13 18.91 -14.20 18.19
CA ILE A 13 18.57 -12.84 17.80
C ILE A 13 17.17 -12.96 17.19
N GLY A 14 16.15 -12.55 17.93
CA GLY A 14 14.81 -12.37 17.40
C GLY A 14 14.88 -11.31 16.30
N LEU A 15 14.95 -11.74 15.05
CA LEU A 15 14.66 -10.88 13.91
C LEU A 15 13.18 -10.54 13.98
N GLY A 16 12.85 -9.42 14.63
CA GLY A 16 11.54 -8.81 14.45
C GLY A 16 11.43 -8.41 12.98
N THR A 17 10.69 -9.18 12.20
CA THR A 17 10.40 -8.85 10.80
C THR A 17 9.44 -7.66 10.81
N ALA A 18 9.97 -6.47 10.53
CA ALA A 18 9.11 -5.32 10.25
C ALA A 18 8.32 -5.63 8.98
N ILE A 19 7.00 -5.86 9.12
CA ILE A 19 6.11 -6.03 7.97
C ILE A 19 5.85 -4.63 7.38
N ALA A 20 6.41 -4.40 6.20
CA ALA A 20 6.09 -3.25 5.38
C ALA A 20 4.94 -3.63 4.44
N GLN A 21 4.00 -2.70 4.22
CA GLN A 21 2.95 -2.92 3.25
C GLN A 21 3.53 -2.89 1.85
N ASP A 22 3.30 -3.95 1.07
CA ASP A 22 3.76 -4.01 -0.32
C ASP A 22 2.80 -3.22 -1.23
N TRP A 23 3.15 -1.96 -1.46
CA TRP A 23 2.39 -1.07 -2.32
C TRP A 23 2.86 -1.16 -3.76
N GLN A 24 1.96 -1.61 -4.62
CA GLN A 24 2.13 -1.50 -6.06
C GLN A 24 1.88 -0.05 -6.49
N THR A 25 2.63 0.42 -7.50
CA THR A 25 2.41 1.74 -8.12
C THR A 25 2.11 1.66 -9.62
N ASP A 26 2.24 0.48 -10.19
CA ASP A 26 1.88 0.20 -11.58
C ASP A 26 0.62 -0.66 -11.63
N PHE A 27 -0.38 -0.23 -12.40
CA PHE A 27 -1.64 -0.97 -12.48
C PHE A 27 -1.53 -2.26 -13.28
N THR A 28 -0.61 -2.32 -14.26
CA THR A 28 -0.39 -3.54 -15.04
C THR A 28 0.18 -4.61 -14.14
N GLU A 29 1.21 -4.26 -13.37
CA GLU A 29 1.82 -5.15 -12.36
C GLU A 29 0.78 -5.58 -11.31
N ALA A 30 0.01 -4.64 -10.75
CA ALA A 30 -1.04 -4.96 -9.80
C ALA A 30 -2.09 -5.93 -10.38
N LYS A 31 -2.44 -5.79 -11.67
CA LYS A 31 -3.34 -6.73 -12.36
C LYS A 31 -2.71 -8.12 -12.56
N GLU A 32 -1.43 -8.18 -12.90
CA GLU A 32 -0.71 -9.45 -13.07
C GLU A 32 -0.59 -10.21 -11.74
N LEU A 33 -0.26 -9.50 -10.66
CA LEU A 33 -0.25 -10.04 -9.29
C LEU A 33 -1.65 -10.49 -8.87
N ALA A 34 -2.67 -9.65 -9.09
CA ALA A 34 -4.06 -9.98 -8.76
C ALA A 34 -4.55 -11.24 -9.49
N LYS A 35 -4.13 -11.43 -10.76
CA LYS A 35 -4.43 -12.65 -11.52
C LYS A 35 -3.69 -13.86 -10.97
N THR A 36 -2.40 -13.70 -10.69
CA THR A 36 -1.51 -14.77 -10.21
C THR A 36 -1.96 -15.29 -8.85
N HIS A 37 -2.30 -14.38 -7.94
CA HIS A 37 -2.69 -14.71 -6.57
C HIS A 37 -4.21 -14.87 -6.38
N ASN A 38 -5.00 -14.60 -7.43
CA ASN A 38 -6.46 -14.58 -7.37
C ASN A 38 -7.02 -13.68 -6.24
N LEU A 39 -6.40 -12.50 -6.08
CA LEU A 39 -6.78 -11.51 -5.07
C LEU A 39 -7.35 -10.24 -5.72
N PRO A 40 -8.33 -9.56 -5.09
CA PRO A 40 -8.79 -8.26 -5.55
C PRO A 40 -7.73 -7.17 -5.38
N ILE A 41 -7.87 -6.10 -6.17
CA ILE A 41 -7.04 -4.91 -6.07
C ILE A 41 -7.76 -3.86 -5.23
N VAL A 42 -7.05 -3.28 -4.25
CA VAL A 42 -7.49 -2.09 -3.52
C VAL A 42 -6.67 -0.90 -4.02
N LEU A 43 -7.29 -0.08 -4.86
CA LEU A 43 -6.70 1.14 -5.41
C LEU A 43 -6.99 2.31 -4.49
N VAL A 44 -5.95 2.94 -3.95
CA VAL A 44 -6.03 4.08 -3.04
C VAL A 44 -5.51 5.34 -3.73
N PHE A 45 -6.41 6.29 -3.94
CA PHE A 45 -6.06 7.66 -4.33
C PHE A 45 -5.80 8.51 -3.09
N GLN A 46 -4.63 9.13 -3.01
CA GLN A 46 -4.27 9.96 -1.87
C GLN A 46 -3.43 11.18 -2.25
N GLY A 47 -3.34 12.14 -1.32
CA GLY A 47 -2.39 13.24 -1.37
C GLY A 47 -1.50 13.22 -0.12
N SER A 48 -0.41 12.47 -0.17
CA SER A 48 0.41 12.07 0.99
C SER A 48 0.97 13.22 1.84
N ASP A 49 1.07 14.44 1.30
CA ASP A 49 1.70 15.58 1.99
C ASP A 49 0.80 16.81 2.23
N TRP A 50 -0.47 16.72 1.84
CA TRP A 50 -1.41 17.84 1.93
C TRP A 50 -2.86 17.44 2.27
N CYS A 51 -3.25 16.18 2.05
CA CYS A 51 -4.58 15.68 2.39
C CYS A 51 -4.58 15.13 3.83
N ALA A 52 -5.02 15.94 4.79
CA ALA A 52 -5.05 15.52 6.20
C ALA A 52 -5.89 14.26 6.47
N PRO A 53 -7.09 14.08 5.86
CA PRO A 53 -7.84 12.82 5.99
C PRO A 53 -7.10 11.61 5.42
N CYS A 54 -6.37 11.77 4.30
CA CYS A 54 -5.55 10.70 3.71
C CYS A 54 -4.45 10.26 4.68
N ILE A 55 -3.70 11.22 5.25
CA ILE A 55 -2.63 10.95 6.21
C ILE A 55 -3.19 10.26 7.46
N LYS A 56 -4.38 10.67 7.91
CA LYS A 56 -5.05 10.05 9.05
C LYS A 56 -5.43 8.60 8.72
N LEU A 57 -6.06 8.36 7.57
CA LEU A 57 -6.47 7.04 7.11
C LEU A 57 -5.27 6.08 6.97
N ASP A 58 -4.17 6.55 6.40
CA ASP A 58 -2.93 5.79 6.31
C ASP A 58 -2.42 5.34 7.68
N ARG A 59 -2.33 6.27 8.64
CA ARG A 59 -1.88 5.95 10.00
C ARG A 59 -2.83 5.04 10.75
N SER A 60 -4.14 5.21 10.57
CA SER A 60 -5.14 4.47 11.34
C SER A 60 -5.52 3.12 10.73
N VAL A 61 -5.21 2.90 9.46
CA VAL A 61 -5.57 1.67 8.74
C VAL A 61 -4.35 1.11 8.02
N TRP A 62 -3.91 1.73 6.92
CA TRP A 62 -2.95 1.12 6.00
C TRP A 62 -1.58 0.80 6.60
N SER A 63 -1.13 1.62 7.55
CA SER A 63 0.16 1.49 8.22
C SER A 63 0.09 0.69 9.52
N THR A 64 -1.09 0.24 9.95
CA THR A 64 -1.24 -0.62 11.14
C THR A 64 -0.80 -2.05 10.81
N ASP A 65 -0.15 -2.73 11.75
CA ASP A 65 0.34 -4.09 11.51
C ASP A 65 -0.83 -5.07 11.30
N GLU A 66 -1.94 -4.89 12.02
CA GLU A 66 -3.17 -5.68 11.84
C GLU A 66 -3.70 -5.60 10.39
N PHE A 67 -3.74 -4.41 9.79
CA PHE A 67 -4.18 -4.29 8.40
C PHE A 67 -3.15 -4.87 7.43
N LYS A 68 -1.84 -4.67 7.67
CA LYS A 68 -0.81 -5.20 6.78
C LYS A 68 -0.84 -6.73 6.73
N GLU A 69 -0.88 -7.36 7.89
CA GLU A 69 -1.00 -8.82 8.01
C GLU A 69 -2.24 -9.33 7.30
N TYR A 70 -3.39 -8.67 7.50
CA TYR A 70 -4.61 -9.05 6.79
C TYR A 70 -4.48 -8.85 5.27
N ALA A 71 -3.99 -7.68 4.83
CA ALA A 71 -3.93 -7.34 3.42
C ALA A 71 -3.01 -8.26 2.61
N MET A 72 -1.91 -8.75 3.20
CA MET A 72 -0.96 -9.65 2.53
C MET A 72 -1.64 -10.86 1.88
N ASP A 73 -2.65 -11.44 2.55
CA ASP A 73 -3.34 -12.64 2.08
C ASP A 73 -4.65 -12.35 1.32
N HIS A 74 -5.09 -11.09 1.32
CA HIS A 74 -6.45 -10.72 0.86
C HIS A 74 -6.46 -9.69 -0.27
N TYR A 75 -5.43 -8.86 -0.43
CA TYR A 75 -5.45 -7.72 -1.33
C TYR A 75 -4.13 -7.52 -2.06
N ILE A 76 -4.24 -7.12 -3.33
CA ILE A 76 -3.15 -6.41 -4.00
C ILE A 76 -3.38 -4.91 -3.80
N MET A 77 -2.47 -4.28 -3.07
CA MET A 77 -2.59 -2.87 -2.71
C MET A 77 -1.94 -2.01 -3.78
N LEU A 78 -2.73 -1.11 -4.39
CA LEU A 78 -2.26 -0.22 -5.45
C LEU A 78 -2.42 1.23 -5.01
N GLN A 79 -1.34 2.01 -5.12
CA GLN A 79 -1.30 3.39 -4.70
C GLN A 79 -1.26 4.35 -5.90
N ALA A 80 -2.17 5.32 -5.91
CA ALA A 80 -2.14 6.47 -6.80
C ALA A 80 -2.01 7.76 -5.97
N ASP A 81 -0.77 8.14 -5.66
CA ASP A 81 -0.46 9.34 -4.87
C ASP A 81 -0.32 10.60 -5.73
N PHE A 82 -0.70 11.75 -5.17
CA PHE A 82 -0.67 13.07 -5.79
C PHE A 82 -0.06 14.10 -4.84
N PRO A 83 1.24 13.99 -4.47
CA PRO A 83 1.89 14.93 -3.58
C PRO A 83 1.98 16.34 -4.20
N ARG A 84 1.93 17.38 -3.37
CA ARG A 84 1.98 18.78 -3.83
C ARG A 84 3.31 19.46 -3.53
N ARG A 85 4.07 18.97 -2.54
CA ARG A 85 5.36 19.58 -2.21
C ARG A 85 6.39 19.17 -3.25
N LYS A 86 7.15 20.14 -3.78
CA LYS A 86 8.20 19.89 -4.79
C LYS A 86 9.18 18.79 -4.39
N LYS A 87 9.54 18.72 -3.11
CA LYS A 87 10.46 17.70 -2.57
C LYS A 87 9.93 16.27 -2.63
N ASN A 88 8.61 16.11 -2.74
CA ASN A 88 7.92 14.82 -2.81
C ASN A 88 7.39 14.55 -4.23
N ALA A 89 7.72 15.40 -5.21
CA ALA A 89 7.17 15.29 -6.55
C ALA A 89 7.53 13.94 -7.19
N LEU A 90 6.53 13.28 -7.75
CA LEU A 90 6.72 12.04 -8.47
C LEU A 90 7.43 12.29 -9.82
N PRO A 91 8.21 11.32 -10.32
CA PRO A 91 8.64 11.33 -11.71
C PRO A 91 7.45 11.50 -12.65
N VAL A 92 7.62 12.27 -13.73
CA VAL A 92 6.54 12.60 -14.68
C VAL A 92 5.83 11.34 -15.20
N VAL A 93 6.59 10.27 -15.44
CA VAL A 93 6.05 8.97 -15.89
C VAL A 93 5.05 8.41 -14.87
N GLN A 94 5.42 8.36 -13.59
CA GLN A 94 4.54 7.84 -12.54
C GLN A 94 3.33 8.75 -12.32
N LEU A 95 3.51 10.07 -12.33
CA LEU A 95 2.40 11.01 -12.23
C LEU A 95 1.38 10.80 -13.37
N ASN A 96 1.84 10.55 -14.59
CA ASN A 96 0.96 10.28 -15.73
C ASN A 96 0.22 8.94 -15.57
N LYS A 97 0.86 7.88 -15.06
CA LYS A 97 0.17 6.62 -14.71
C LYS A 97 -0.95 6.87 -13.69
N ASN A 98 -0.65 7.64 -12.64
CA ASN A 98 -1.64 7.99 -11.61
C ASN A 98 -2.80 8.82 -12.19
N LYS A 99 -2.51 9.77 -13.10
CA LYS A 99 -3.54 10.56 -13.79
C LYS A 99 -4.48 9.71 -14.64
N VAL A 100 -3.95 8.74 -15.40
CA VAL A 100 -4.78 7.80 -16.18
C VAL A 100 -5.72 7.01 -15.26
N LEU A 101 -5.23 6.58 -14.09
CA LEU A 101 -6.09 5.93 -13.09
C LEU A 101 -7.16 6.88 -12.56
N ALA A 102 -6.81 8.13 -12.26
CA ALA A 102 -7.77 9.13 -11.76
C ALA A 102 -8.82 9.48 -12.81
N GLU A 103 -8.45 9.63 -14.08
CA GLU A 103 -9.39 9.86 -15.18
C GLU A 103 -10.38 8.70 -15.35
N LYS A 104 -9.97 7.48 -15.03
CA LYS A 104 -10.81 6.30 -15.14
C LYS A 104 -11.70 6.08 -13.91
N TYR A 105 -11.13 6.21 -12.72
CA TYR A 105 -11.76 5.76 -11.47
C TYR A 105 -12.05 6.89 -10.48
N ASN A 106 -11.43 8.07 -10.59
CA ASN A 106 -11.60 9.18 -9.64
C ASN A 106 -11.72 10.53 -10.36
N ARG A 107 -12.67 10.63 -11.30
CA ARG A 107 -12.85 11.84 -12.14
C ARG A 107 -13.20 13.10 -11.36
N GLN A 108 -13.76 12.92 -10.17
CA GLN A 108 -14.12 14.01 -9.26
C GLN A 108 -12.92 14.52 -8.44
N GLY A 109 -11.78 13.83 -8.46
CA GLY A 109 -10.58 14.22 -7.73
C GLY A 109 -10.76 14.17 -6.21
N ILE A 110 -11.42 13.12 -5.71
CA ILE A 110 -11.71 12.91 -4.29
C ILE A 110 -10.48 12.31 -3.60
N PHE A 111 -10.15 12.79 -2.40
CA PHE A 111 -9.01 12.32 -1.61
C PHE A 111 -9.34 12.30 -0.10
N PRO A 112 -9.17 11.16 0.61
CA PRO A 112 -8.80 9.85 0.06
C PRO A 112 -9.99 9.23 -0.68
N PHE A 113 -9.70 8.41 -1.68
CA PHE A 113 -10.72 7.65 -2.40
C PHE A 113 -10.22 6.23 -2.66
N VAL A 114 -11.04 5.24 -2.34
CA VAL A 114 -10.68 3.82 -2.37
C VAL A 114 -11.60 3.10 -3.31
N VAL A 115 -11.03 2.33 -4.24
CA VAL A 115 -11.76 1.50 -5.19
C VAL A 115 -11.31 0.06 -5.04
N VAL A 116 -12.27 -0.83 -4.80
CA VAL A 116 -12.03 -2.27 -4.74
C VAL A 116 -12.48 -2.88 -6.06
N MET A 117 -11.61 -3.63 -6.73
CA MET A 117 -11.86 -4.17 -8.06
C MET A 117 -11.24 -5.55 -8.26
N ASN A 118 -11.71 -6.24 -9.30
CA ASN A 118 -11.11 -7.50 -9.73
C ASN A 118 -9.82 -7.28 -10.54
N ALA A 119 -9.13 -8.38 -10.86
CA ALA A 119 -7.86 -8.37 -11.60
C ALA A 119 -7.96 -7.90 -13.06
N ASP A 120 -9.15 -7.70 -13.61
CA ASP A 120 -9.37 -7.08 -14.93
C ASP A 120 -9.66 -5.57 -14.84
N GLY A 121 -9.88 -5.06 -13.62
CA GLY A 121 -10.22 -3.67 -13.33
C GLY A 121 -11.72 -3.39 -13.30
N LYS A 122 -12.57 -4.42 -13.17
CA LYS A 122 -14.01 -4.28 -12.92
C LYS A 122 -14.24 -3.99 -11.44
N VAL A 123 -14.91 -2.89 -11.15
CA VAL A 123 -15.15 -2.39 -9.79
C VAL A 123 -16.20 -3.25 -9.07
N TYR A 124 -15.90 -3.58 -7.81
CA TYR A 124 -16.84 -4.19 -6.86
C TYR A 124 -17.51 -3.13 -5.99
N GLY A 125 -16.76 -2.11 -5.57
CA GLY A 125 -17.27 -1.03 -4.74
C GLY A 125 -16.25 0.09 -4.55
N GLU A 126 -16.73 1.21 -4.05
CA GLU A 126 -15.99 2.46 -3.89
C GLU A 126 -16.33 3.06 -2.53
N THR A 127 -15.35 3.71 -1.89
CA THR A 127 -15.59 4.43 -0.64
C THR A 127 -14.63 5.60 -0.47
N SER A 128 -14.98 6.53 0.41
CA SER A 128 -14.19 7.70 0.78
C SER A 128 -14.30 7.92 2.29
N TYR A 129 -13.52 8.86 2.82
CA TYR A 129 -13.42 9.15 4.26
C TYR A 129 -14.60 9.95 4.80
#